data_AF-A0A1W9L8Y1-F1
#
_entry.id   AF-A0A1W9L8Y1-F1
#
_cell.length_a   1.000
_cell.length_b   1.000
_cell.length_c   1.000
_cell.angle_alpha   90.00
_cell.angle_beta   90.00
_cell.angle_gamma   90.00
#
_symmetry.space_group_name_H-M   'P 1'
#
loop_
_entity.id
_entity.type
_entity.pdbx_description
1 polymer ?
#
loop_
_entity_poly.entity_id
_entity_poly.type
_entity_poly.pdbx_seq_one_letter_code
_entity_poly.pdbx_strand_id
1 'polypeptide(L)' 'PEHWGGYRLIPDAIEFWQGRPNRLHDRFRYSRRATGGWDIARLYP' A
#
# COMPACT_ATOMS: atom_id res chain seq x y z
N PRO A 1 -13.07 28.46 -6.51
CA PRO A 1 -12.21 29.59 -6.10
C PRO A 1 -10.81 29.39 -6.67
N GLU A 2 -10.07 30.46 -6.96
CA GLU A 2 -8.73 30.39 -7.57
C GLU A 2 -7.74 29.56 -6.72
N HIS A 3 -7.96 29.56 -5.40
CA HIS A 3 -7.18 28.83 -4.39
C HIS A 3 -7.80 27.49 -3.97
N TRP A 4 -8.91 27.07 -4.61
CA TRP A 4 -9.51 25.77 -4.33
C TRP A 4 -8.99 24.75 -5.35
N GLY A 5 -8.35 23.71 -4.84
CA GLY A 5 -7.82 22.63 -5.62
C GLY A 5 -7.67 21.37 -4.78
N GLY A 6 -7.09 20.33 -5.37
CA GLY A 6 -6.86 19.06 -4.71
C GLY A 6 -5.47 18.54 -5.00
N TYR A 7 -5.00 17.65 -4.13
CA TYR A 7 -3.75 16.93 -4.32
C TYR A 7 -4.05 15.50 -4.75
N ARG A 8 -3.19 14.95 -5.61
CA ARG A 8 -3.18 13.52 -5.92
C ARG A 8 -1.98 12.89 -5.25
N LEU A 9 -2.22 11.95 -4.34
CA LEU A 9 -1.18 11.07 -3.82
C LEU A 9 -0.92 9.95 -4.83
N ILE A 10 0.32 9.83 -5.29
CA ILE A 10 0.77 8.72 -6.13
C ILE A 10 1.61 7.81 -5.23
N PRO A 11 1.11 6.62 -4.86
CA PRO A 11 1.83 5.76 -3.93
C PRO A 11 3.01 5.07 -4.61
N ASP A 12 4.15 5.04 -3.92
CA ASP A 12 5.27 4.14 -4.23
C ASP A 12 5.06 2.75 -3.64
N ALA A 13 4.29 2.66 -2.54
CA ALA A 13 3.91 1.43 -1.89
C ALA A 13 2.53 1.54 -1.24
N ILE A 14 1.86 0.39 -1.10
CA ILE A 14 0.58 0.23 -0.39
C ILE A 14 0.68 -1.04 0.46
N GLU A 15 0.33 -0.97 1.73
CA GLU A 15 0.25 -2.16 2.58
C GLU A 15 -1.20 -2.41 3.01
N PHE A 16 -1.67 -3.64 2.77
CA PHE A 16 -2.93 -4.14 3.29
C PHE A 16 -2.65 -4.97 4.53
N TRP A 17 -3.28 -4.59 5.63
CA TRP A 17 -3.14 -5.25 6.91
C TRP A 17 -4.49 -5.82 7.32
N GLN A 18 -4.54 -7.12 7.61
CA GLN A 18 -5.75 -7.80 8.07
C GLN A 18 -5.50 -8.46 9.43
N GLY A 19 -6.33 -8.06 10.40
CA GLY A 19 -6.30 -8.59 11.76
C GLY A 19 -6.68 -10.07 11.83
N ARG A 20 -5.99 -10.83 12.69
CA ARG A 20 -6.30 -12.23 13.02
C ARG A 20 -6.30 -12.41 14.55
N PRO A 21 -7.19 -13.24 15.14
CA PRO A 21 -7.26 -13.41 16.60
C PRO A 21 -5.99 -13.99 17.24
N ASN A 22 -5.24 -14.80 16.49
CA ASN A 22 -4.00 -15.43 16.94
C ASN A 22 -2.77 -14.50 16.86
N ARG A 23 -2.97 -13.19 16.62
CA ARG A 23 -1.91 -12.17 16.43
C ARG A 23 -1.00 -12.40 15.23
N LEU A 24 -1.27 -13.41 14.40
CA LEU A 24 -0.56 -13.63 13.15
C LEU A 24 -1.28 -12.90 12.02
N HIS A 25 -1.06 -11.59 11.96
CA HIS A 25 -1.69 -10.70 10.99
C HIS A 25 -1.26 -11.02 9.56
N ASP A 26 -2.21 -10.97 8.64
CA ASP A 26 -1.90 -11.04 7.21
C ASP A 26 -1.49 -9.65 6.74
N ARG A 27 -0.28 -9.55 6.22
CA ARG A 27 0.31 -8.31 5.73
C ARG A 27 0.74 -8.50 4.28
N PHE A 28 0.14 -7.75 3.36
CA PHE A 28 0.50 -7.76 1.95
C PHE A 28 0.98 -6.38 1.53
N ARG A 29 2.24 -6.28 1.12
CA ARG A 29 2.83 -5.05 0.62
C ARG A 29 2.92 -5.08 -0.90
N TYR A 30 2.33 -4.08 -1.52
CA TYR A 30 2.49 -3.76 -2.92
C TYR A 30 3.57 -2.69 -3.07
N SER A 31 4.54 -2.89 -3.95
CA SER A 31 5.58 -1.89 -4.27
C SER A 31 5.64 -1.63 -5.76
N ARG A 32 5.70 -0.36 -6.15
CA ARG A 32 5.69 0.04 -7.55
C ARG A 32 7.02 -0.33 -8.20
N ARG A 33 6.98 -1.01 -9.34
CA ARG A 33 8.18 -1.31 -10.12
C ARG A 33 8.61 -0.12 -10.96
N ALA A 34 9.92 0.07 -11.11
CA ALA A 34 10.48 1.08 -12.00
C ALA A 34 10.06 0.88 -13.48
N THR A 35 9.85 -0.38 -13.88
CA THR A 35 9.39 -0.76 -15.23
C THR A 35 7.87 -0.74 -15.41
N GLY A 36 7.13 -0.34 -14.37
CA GLY A 36 5.66 -0.36 -14.35
C GLY A 36 5.08 -1.64 -13.73
N GLY A 37 3.83 -1.53 -13.27
CA GLY A 37 3.17 -2.57 -12.49
C GLY A 37 3.60 -2.59 -11.02
N TRP A 38 3.26 -3.68 -10.33
CA TRP A 38 3.43 -3.83 -8.89
C TRP A 38 4.05 -5.18 -8.54
N ASP A 39 4.99 -5.18 -7.60
CA ASP A 39 5.40 -6.37 -6.85
C ASP A 39 4.49 -6.57 -5.65
N ILE A 40 4.25 -7.83 -5.28
CA ILE A 40 3.54 -8.20 -4.05
C ILE A 40 4.43 -9.07 -3.18
N ALA A 41 4.50 -8.74 -1.89
CA ALA A 41 5.16 -9.54 -0.87
C ALA A 41 4.23 -9.75 0.33
N ARG A 42 4.18 -10.98 0.84
CA ARG A 42 3.59 -11.27 2.15
C ARG A 42 4.63 -11.01 3.22
N LEU A 43 4.31 -10.16 4.19
CA LEU A 43 5.19 -9.85 5.32
C LEU A 43 4.79 -10.68 6.53
N TYR A 44 5.78 -11.02 7.36
CA TYR A 44 5.50 -11.65 8.65
C TYR A 44 4.94 -10.59 9.63
N PRO A 45 3.97 -10.98 10.47
CA PRO A 45 3.46 -10.16 11.56
C PRO A 45 4.48 -10.00 12.68
#